data_AF-A0A7S2SQF0-F1
#
_entry.id   AF-A0A7S2SQF0-F1
#
_cell.length_a   1.000
_cell.length_b   1.000
_cell.length_c   1.000
_cell.angle_alpha   90.00
_cell.angle_beta   90.00
_cell.angle_gamma   90.00
#
_symmetry.space_group_name_H-M   'P 1'
#
loop_
_entity.id
_entity.type
_entity.pdbx_description
1 polymer ?
#
loop_
_entity_poly.entity_id
_entity_poly.type
_entity_poly.pdbx_seq_one_letter_code
_entity_poly.pdbx_strand_id
1 'polypeptide(L)'
;MMDESDDDKPLAQLQKEKEGDADSDNDLTLADMLKKIKSDRATKKKKVPKKKGAAMPEAASKRTKTSNSATSTAGLPSGALEKQAIVEGILRRWTYCLPDWPDTSQIGGPPKGFVECGFPGLYIGVENDTLGEVIDRRDKENGCPPIQSTLLKLPTKELQSYLRYGIEKQIAHLEENKADHATSVYRETRAALLKESKQARAYNATKIDKEYKKSVNFVK
;
A
#
# COMPACT_ATOMS: atom_id res chain seq x y z
N MET A 1 -42.70 -32.17 -32.27
CA MET A 1 -43.49 -32.30 -31.04
C MET A 1 -42.65 -33.13 -30.09
N MET A 2 -41.92 -32.48 -29.18
CA MET A 2 -41.28 -33.14 -28.05
C MET A 2 -41.85 -32.52 -26.79
N ASP A 3 -42.33 -33.43 -25.98
CA ASP A 3 -43.18 -33.25 -24.82
C ASP A 3 -42.35 -32.91 -23.57
N GLU A 4 -43.06 -32.35 -22.62
CA GLU A 4 -42.65 -31.79 -21.34
C GLU A 4 -42.06 -32.84 -20.38
N SER A 5 -41.09 -32.44 -19.53
CA SER A 5 -40.92 -33.01 -18.18
C SER A 5 -40.05 -32.11 -17.31
N ASP A 6 -40.76 -31.26 -16.57
CA ASP A 6 -40.69 -31.09 -15.10
C ASP A 6 -39.33 -31.22 -14.38
N ASP A 7 -38.84 -30.11 -13.84
CA ASP A 7 -38.31 -30.07 -12.47
C ASP A 7 -38.47 -28.67 -11.86
N ASP A 8 -39.72 -28.24 -11.66
CA ASP A 8 -40.09 -27.06 -10.88
C ASP A 8 -40.22 -27.47 -9.40
N LYS A 9 -39.25 -27.08 -8.56
CA LYS A 9 -39.29 -27.31 -7.10
C LYS A 9 -39.66 -26.03 -6.35
N PRO A 10 -40.74 -26.02 -5.54
CA PRO A 10 -41.22 -24.81 -4.87
C PRO A 10 -40.34 -24.38 -3.68
N LEU A 11 -40.11 -23.07 -3.61
CA LEU A 11 -39.25 -22.33 -2.67
C LEU A 11 -39.88 -22.13 -1.26
N ALA A 12 -40.69 -23.08 -0.78
CA ALA A 12 -41.54 -22.87 0.38
C ALA A 12 -41.45 -24.00 1.40
N GLN A 13 -40.26 -24.23 1.99
CA GLN A 13 -40.11 -25.06 3.20
C GLN A 13 -38.68 -24.96 3.77
N LEU A 14 -38.33 -23.85 4.42
CA LEU A 14 -37.19 -23.79 5.35
C LEU A 14 -37.29 -22.59 6.29
N GLN A 15 -38.46 -22.45 6.91
CA GLN A 15 -38.63 -21.73 8.17
C GLN A 15 -39.42 -22.64 9.12
N LYS A 16 -38.71 -23.40 9.97
CA LYS A 16 -39.19 -23.71 11.33
C LYS A 16 -38.07 -24.29 12.21
N GLU A 17 -37.65 -23.45 13.15
CA GLU A 17 -37.39 -23.74 14.56
C GLU A 17 -36.50 -24.94 14.96
N LYS A 18 -35.38 -24.62 15.60
CA LYS A 18 -35.05 -25.24 16.89
C LYS A 18 -34.29 -24.25 17.80
N GLU A 19 -34.93 -23.98 18.92
CA GLU A 19 -34.42 -23.30 20.11
C GLU A 19 -33.43 -24.18 20.89
N GLY A 20 -32.55 -23.51 21.65
CA GLY A 20 -32.00 -24.00 22.93
C GLY A 20 -30.65 -24.73 22.87
N ASP A 21 -29.57 -24.06 23.28
CA ASP A 21 -28.93 -24.37 24.56
C ASP A 21 -27.95 -23.27 25.01
N ALA A 22 -27.92 -23.06 26.32
CA ALA A 22 -27.17 -22.03 27.02
C ALA A 22 -25.70 -22.44 27.23
N ASP A 23 -24.76 -21.49 27.11
CA ASP A 23 -23.55 -21.54 27.96
C ASP A 23 -22.85 -20.18 28.15
N SER A 24 -22.97 -19.71 29.40
CA SER A 24 -22.00 -18.98 30.22
C SER A 24 -21.37 -17.66 29.71
N ASP A 25 -22.00 -16.55 30.11
CA ASP A 25 -21.35 -15.27 30.37
C ASP A 25 -20.37 -15.40 31.55
N ASN A 26 -19.08 -15.23 31.30
CA ASN A 26 -18.11 -14.87 32.33
C ASN A 26 -17.60 -13.46 32.05
N ASP A 27 -18.17 -12.50 32.78
CA ASP A 27 -17.68 -11.13 32.95
C ASP A 27 -16.28 -11.17 33.57
N LEU A 28 -15.25 -11.11 32.72
CA LEU A 28 -13.88 -10.87 33.14
C LEU A 28 -13.64 -9.35 33.21
N THR A 29 -13.31 -8.87 34.41
CA THR A 29 -13.00 -7.46 34.61
C THR A 29 -11.70 -7.07 33.90
N LEU A 30 -11.59 -5.80 33.51
CA LEU A 30 -10.39 -5.25 32.86
C LEU A 30 -9.11 -5.44 33.70
N ALA A 31 -9.26 -5.59 35.02
CA ALA A 31 -8.18 -5.89 35.95
C ALA A 31 -7.61 -7.32 35.79
N ASP A 32 -8.42 -8.28 35.40
CA ASP A 32 -8.01 -9.68 35.22
C ASP A 32 -7.26 -9.90 33.88
N MET A 33 -7.62 -9.14 32.84
CA MET A 33 -6.86 -9.15 31.58
C MET A 33 -5.44 -8.55 31.74
N LEU A 34 -5.27 -7.53 32.57
CA LEU A 34 -3.97 -6.88 32.81
C LEU A 34 -2.99 -7.74 33.64
N LYS A 35 -3.49 -8.66 34.48
CA LYS A 35 -2.65 -9.64 35.19
C LYS A 35 -2.16 -10.76 34.28
N LYS A 36 -2.96 -11.17 33.30
CA LYS A 36 -2.59 -12.26 32.36
C LYS A 36 -1.44 -11.86 31.43
N ILE A 37 -1.41 -10.60 30.97
CA ILE A 37 -0.34 -10.07 30.10
C ILE A 37 1.02 -9.93 30.82
N LYS A 38 1.03 -9.81 32.16
CA LYS A 38 2.28 -9.70 32.93
C LYS A 38 2.89 -11.04 33.33
N SER A 39 2.18 -12.15 33.18
CA SER A 39 2.64 -13.48 33.61
C SER A 39 3.43 -14.25 32.52
N ASP A 40 3.26 -13.90 31.25
CA ASP A 40 3.96 -14.56 30.13
C ASP A 40 5.38 -14.04 29.86
N ARG A 41 5.86 -13.05 30.64
CA ARG A 41 7.20 -12.45 30.50
C ARG A 41 8.24 -13.02 31.47
N ALA A 42 7.99 -14.15 32.10
CA ALA A 42 8.95 -14.80 32.97
C ALA A 42 8.90 -16.32 32.82
N THR A 43 9.74 -16.88 31.94
CA THR A 43 10.56 -18.07 32.22
C THR A 43 11.30 -18.55 30.97
N LYS A 44 12.48 -19.14 31.21
CA LYS A 44 13.38 -19.89 30.29
C LYS A 44 14.56 -19.12 29.69
N LYS A 45 15.45 -18.68 30.59
CA LYS A 45 16.91 -18.83 30.37
C LYS A 45 17.27 -20.32 30.49
N LYS A 46 17.78 -20.94 29.42
CA LYS A 46 18.52 -22.22 29.51
C LYS A 46 19.89 -22.08 28.84
N LYS A 47 20.89 -22.56 29.57
CA LYS A 47 22.34 -22.47 29.34
C LYS A 47 22.85 -23.75 28.63
N VAL A 48 23.83 -23.58 27.72
CA VAL A 48 25.02 -24.45 27.44
C VAL A 48 24.75 -25.73 26.58
N PRO A 49 25.70 -26.28 25.75
CA PRO A 49 27.16 -26.10 25.72
C PRO A 49 27.87 -25.77 24.38
N LYS A 50 29.13 -25.34 24.54
CA LYS A 50 30.20 -25.22 23.54
C LYS A 50 30.57 -26.57 22.91
N LYS A 51 30.73 -26.62 21.59
CA LYS A 51 31.59 -27.60 20.90
C LYS A 51 32.67 -26.87 20.11
N LYS A 52 33.92 -27.25 20.40
CA LYS A 52 35.13 -26.96 19.60
C LYS A 52 35.09 -27.81 18.33
N GLY A 53 35.49 -27.24 17.20
CA GLY A 53 35.70 -27.94 15.93
C GLY A 53 36.57 -27.06 15.04
N ALA A 54 37.54 -27.68 14.37
CA ALA A 54 38.81 -27.09 13.94
C ALA A 54 38.74 -26.18 12.70
N ALA A 55 39.83 -25.43 12.53
CA ALA A 55 40.12 -24.47 11.48
C ALA A 55 40.57 -25.10 10.15
N MET A 56 40.35 -24.35 9.06
CA MET A 56 41.18 -24.12 7.84
C MET A 56 40.28 -23.87 6.60
N PRO A 57 40.78 -23.24 5.51
CA PRO A 57 41.18 -21.84 5.39
C PRO A 57 40.37 -21.11 4.27
N GLU A 58 40.71 -19.83 4.09
CA GLU A 58 40.11 -18.81 3.21
C GLU A 58 39.75 -19.23 1.77
N ALA A 59 38.60 -18.74 1.33
CA ALA A 59 38.41 -18.28 -0.05
C ALA A 59 37.69 -16.92 -0.02
N ALA A 60 38.44 -15.86 -0.32
CA ALA A 60 37.96 -14.49 -0.39
C ALA A 60 36.97 -14.32 -1.54
N SER A 61 35.67 -14.31 -1.23
CA SER A 61 34.64 -13.81 -2.14
C SER A 61 34.24 -12.41 -1.70
N LYS A 62 34.69 -11.39 -2.45
CA LYS A 62 34.22 -10.01 -2.35
C LYS A 62 32.72 -9.98 -2.65
N ARG A 63 31.90 -10.24 -1.63
CA ARG A 63 30.48 -9.95 -1.65
C ARG A 63 30.33 -8.47 -1.43
N THR A 64 30.12 -7.75 -2.52
CA THR A 64 29.69 -6.35 -2.55
C THR A 64 28.53 -6.22 -1.55
N LYS A 65 28.73 -5.42 -0.50
CA LYS A 65 27.66 -5.02 0.41
C LYS A 65 26.62 -4.31 -0.44
N THR A 66 25.57 -5.01 -0.83
CA THR A 66 24.28 -4.37 -1.10
C THR A 66 23.91 -3.72 0.22
N SER A 67 24.15 -2.41 0.31
CA SER A 67 23.58 -1.58 1.34
C SER A 67 22.07 -1.65 1.15
N ASN A 68 21.43 -2.60 1.83
CA ASN A 68 20.05 -2.44 2.20
C ASN A 68 20.00 -1.14 3.01
N SER A 69 19.68 -0.04 2.32
CA SER A 69 19.20 1.19 2.91
C SER A 69 17.84 0.89 3.53
N ALA A 70 17.83 0.11 4.60
CA ALA A 70 16.78 0.18 5.58
C ALA A 70 16.95 1.55 6.24
N THR A 71 16.36 2.57 5.63
CA THR A 71 16.23 3.89 6.23
C THR A 71 15.53 3.67 7.55
N SER A 72 16.29 3.67 8.64
CA SER A 72 15.74 3.48 9.97
C SER A 72 14.80 4.65 10.25
N THR A 73 13.49 4.39 10.21
CA THR A 73 12.45 5.34 10.63
C THR A 73 12.47 5.61 12.13
N ALA A 74 13.37 4.95 12.87
CA ALA A 74 13.67 5.17 14.27
C ALA A 74 14.24 6.59 14.49
N GLY A 75 13.35 7.57 14.62
CA GLY A 75 13.71 8.96 14.91
C GLY A 75 12.83 10.00 14.22
N LEU A 76 11.99 9.60 13.24
CA LEU A 76 11.09 10.55 12.60
C LEU A 76 9.88 10.83 13.51
N PRO A 77 9.51 12.11 13.71
CA PRO A 77 8.32 12.46 14.47
C PRO A 77 7.06 11.98 13.75
N SER A 78 6.02 11.65 14.52
CA SER A 78 4.78 11.01 14.04
C SER A 78 4.19 11.70 12.80
N GLY A 79 4.06 13.03 12.79
CA GLY A 79 3.51 13.74 11.65
C GLY A 79 4.35 13.67 10.37
N ALA A 80 5.68 13.46 10.45
CA ALA A 80 6.49 13.23 9.27
C ALA A 80 6.19 11.86 8.65
N LEU A 81 6.03 10.84 9.49
CA LEU A 81 5.63 9.50 9.06
C LEU A 81 4.21 9.49 8.49
N GLU A 82 3.29 10.22 9.10
CA GLU A 82 1.90 10.34 8.61
C GLU A 82 1.84 11.05 7.25
N LYS A 83 2.55 12.17 7.06
CA LYS A 83 2.60 12.85 5.77
C LYS A 83 3.25 11.98 4.69
N GLN A 84 4.34 11.29 5.04
CA GLN A 84 4.98 10.33 4.13
C GLN A 84 4.04 9.19 3.75
N ALA A 85 3.28 8.64 4.71
CA ALA A 85 2.31 7.59 4.44
C ALA A 85 1.19 8.05 3.48
N ILE A 86 0.73 9.30 3.61
CA ILE A 86 -0.24 9.87 2.65
C ILE A 86 0.39 9.98 1.25
N VAL A 87 1.62 10.49 1.16
CA VAL A 87 2.33 10.62 -0.12
C VAL A 87 2.59 9.26 -0.77
N GLU A 88 3.04 8.25 -0.02
CA GLU A 88 3.20 6.88 -0.52
C GLU A 88 1.86 6.31 -0.99
N GLY A 89 0.78 6.57 -0.24
CA GLY A 89 -0.58 6.20 -0.60
C GLY A 89 -1.00 6.79 -1.94
N ILE A 90 -0.59 8.02 -2.27
CA ILE A 90 -0.82 8.64 -3.58
C ILE A 90 0.05 7.99 -4.65
N LEU A 91 1.36 7.84 -4.39
CA LEU A 91 2.31 7.31 -5.37
C LEU A 91 1.99 5.89 -5.84
N ARG A 92 1.42 5.04 -4.98
CA ARG A 92 1.01 3.67 -5.35
C ARG A 92 -0.17 3.63 -6.33
N ARG A 93 -0.91 4.72 -6.47
CA ARG A 93 -2.14 4.82 -7.27
C ARG A 93 -2.24 6.17 -7.98
N TRP A 94 -1.10 6.71 -8.38
CA TRP A 94 -1.00 8.09 -8.85
C TRP A 94 -1.86 8.33 -10.10
N THR A 95 -2.04 7.30 -10.95
CA THR A 95 -2.91 7.34 -12.14
C THR A 95 -4.37 7.63 -11.80
N TYR A 96 -4.84 7.25 -10.61
CA TYR A 96 -6.16 7.60 -10.11
C TYR A 96 -6.19 8.92 -9.35
N CYS A 97 -5.11 9.25 -8.63
CA CYS A 97 -5.03 10.47 -7.82
C CYS A 97 -4.82 11.75 -8.65
N LEU A 98 -4.08 11.65 -9.76
CA LEU A 98 -3.60 12.76 -10.57
C LEU A 98 -3.91 12.47 -12.04
N PRO A 99 -5.19 12.45 -12.43
CA PRO A 99 -5.60 12.02 -13.78
C PRO A 99 -5.10 12.98 -14.88
N ASP A 100 -4.86 14.23 -14.53
CA ASP A 100 -4.42 15.27 -15.46
C ASP A 100 -2.89 15.29 -15.65
N TRP A 101 -2.15 14.40 -14.98
CA TRP A 101 -0.71 14.27 -15.16
C TRP A 101 -0.34 12.93 -15.81
N PRO A 102 0.56 12.91 -16.80
CA PRO A 102 1.17 14.09 -17.44
C PRO A 102 0.21 14.74 -18.44
N ASP A 103 0.43 16.03 -18.75
CA ASP A 103 -0.26 16.67 -19.87
C ASP A 103 0.27 16.11 -21.19
N THR A 104 -0.49 15.18 -21.78
CA THR A 104 -0.11 14.50 -23.02
C THR A 104 -0.19 15.41 -24.25
N SER A 105 -0.87 16.55 -24.18
CA SER A 105 -0.96 17.49 -25.30
C SER A 105 0.41 18.13 -25.63
N GLN A 106 1.30 18.20 -24.64
CA GLN A 106 2.64 18.76 -24.76
C GLN A 106 3.70 17.69 -25.03
N ILE A 107 3.35 16.40 -24.94
CA ILE A 107 4.26 15.29 -25.11
C ILE A 107 4.30 14.92 -26.59
N GLY A 108 5.36 15.33 -27.29
CA GLY A 108 5.63 14.86 -28.65
C GLY A 108 5.93 13.37 -28.69
N GLY A 109 5.81 12.75 -29.87
CA GLY A 109 6.03 11.31 -30.06
C GLY A 109 7.45 10.80 -29.78
N PRO A 110 7.65 9.47 -29.80
CA PRO A 110 8.94 8.85 -29.50
C PRO A 110 10.04 9.31 -30.48
N PRO A 111 11.24 9.68 -29.99
CA PRO A 111 12.40 9.88 -30.86
C PRO A 111 12.80 8.59 -31.59
N LYS A 112 13.56 8.72 -32.69
CA LYS A 112 14.05 7.58 -33.46
C LYS A 112 14.86 6.62 -32.57
N GLY A 113 14.59 5.32 -32.70
CA GLY A 113 15.24 4.28 -31.90
C GLY A 113 14.69 4.12 -30.49
N PHE A 114 13.57 4.79 -30.16
CA PHE A 114 12.89 4.67 -28.88
C PHE A 114 11.45 4.18 -29.04
N VAL A 115 10.92 3.50 -28.02
CA VAL A 115 9.52 3.05 -27.91
C VAL A 115 8.91 3.50 -26.59
N GLU A 116 7.60 3.77 -26.59
CA GLU A 116 6.86 4.20 -25.40
C GLU A 116 6.55 3.02 -24.47
N CYS A 117 6.76 3.21 -23.17
CA CYS A 117 6.73 2.12 -22.18
C CYS A 117 5.42 2.03 -21.39
N GLY A 118 4.29 2.14 -22.07
CA GLY A 118 2.96 2.08 -21.45
C GLY A 118 2.62 3.31 -20.57
N PHE A 119 3.53 4.26 -20.45
CA PHE A 119 3.32 5.55 -19.80
C PHE A 119 3.60 6.67 -20.79
N PRO A 120 2.62 7.56 -21.04
CA PRO A 120 2.80 8.67 -21.96
C PRO A 120 4.04 9.51 -21.65
N GLY A 121 4.92 9.67 -22.65
CA GLY A 121 6.13 10.50 -22.52
C GLY A 121 7.34 9.83 -21.87
N LEU A 122 7.24 8.55 -21.50
CA LEU A 122 8.37 7.74 -21.05
C LEU A 122 8.78 6.76 -22.15
N TYR A 123 10.00 6.90 -22.63
CA TYR A 123 10.53 6.13 -23.75
C TYR A 123 11.78 5.34 -23.35
N ILE A 124 11.92 4.13 -23.88
CA ILE A 124 13.12 3.30 -23.75
C ILE A 124 13.72 3.07 -25.14
N GLY A 125 15.04 3.23 -25.24
CA GLY A 125 15.78 2.99 -26.46
C GLY A 125 15.94 1.49 -26.74
N VAL A 126 15.72 1.10 -28.00
CA VAL A 126 15.65 -0.30 -28.45
C VAL A 126 16.59 -0.61 -29.62
N GLU A 127 17.25 0.40 -30.18
CA GLU A 127 18.25 0.23 -31.24
C GLU A 127 19.66 0.13 -30.63
N ASN A 128 20.63 -0.44 -31.36
CA ASN A 128 21.98 -0.71 -30.84
C ASN A 128 22.65 0.52 -30.19
N ASP A 129 22.44 1.71 -30.76
CA ASP A 129 23.06 2.96 -30.28
C ASP A 129 22.33 3.56 -29.08
N THR A 130 21.07 3.19 -28.84
CA THR A 130 20.21 3.76 -27.78
C THR A 130 19.74 2.70 -26.78
N LEU A 131 20.20 1.45 -26.90
CA LEU A 131 19.65 0.31 -26.18
C LEU A 131 19.77 0.51 -24.67
N GLY A 132 18.61 0.53 -24.00
CA GLY A 132 18.54 0.70 -22.55
C GLY A 132 18.59 2.16 -22.06
N GLU A 133 18.72 3.13 -22.95
CA GLU A 133 18.53 4.54 -22.60
C GLU A 133 17.07 4.81 -22.24
N VAL A 134 16.85 5.66 -21.22
CA VAL A 134 15.49 6.05 -20.79
C VAL A 134 15.34 7.55 -20.96
N ILE A 135 14.35 7.95 -21.74
CA ILE A 135 13.98 9.35 -21.94
C ILE A 135 12.62 9.59 -21.29
N ASP A 136 12.59 10.52 -20.34
CA ASP A 136 11.35 11.02 -19.74
C ASP A 136 11.12 12.46 -20.21
N ARG A 137 10.17 12.64 -21.12
CA ARG A 137 9.75 13.92 -21.71
C ARG A 137 8.60 14.60 -20.97
N ARG A 138 8.09 13.98 -19.90
CA ARG A 138 7.02 14.58 -19.10
C ARG A 138 7.54 15.83 -18.42
N ASP A 139 6.66 16.80 -18.19
CA ASP A 139 7.03 18.00 -17.46
C ASP A 139 7.37 17.67 -16.01
N LYS A 140 8.60 18.02 -15.61
CA LYS A 140 9.16 17.80 -14.27
C LYS A 140 9.11 19.05 -13.42
N GLU A 141 8.95 20.22 -14.05
CA GLU A 141 9.03 21.52 -13.41
C GLU A 141 7.66 22.14 -13.22
N ASN A 142 6.77 22.02 -14.21
CA ASN A 142 5.40 22.50 -14.11
C ASN A 142 4.41 21.36 -13.81
N GLY A 143 3.36 21.72 -13.07
CA GLY A 143 2.31 20.78 -12.63
C GLY A 143 2.63 20.06 -11.32
N CYS A 144 1.98 18.91 -11.13
CA CYS A 144 2.10 18.09 -9.93
C CYS A 144 2.62 16.68 -10.32
N PRO A 145 3.90 16.55 -10.72
CA PRO A 145 4.46 15.23 -11.00
C PRO A 145 4.34 14.33 -9.75
N PRO A 146 4.01 13.04 -9.92
CA PRO A 146 3.88 12.04 -8.86
C PRO A 146 5.28 11.63 -8.39
N ILE A 147 6.03 12.58 -7.86
CA ILE A 147 7.33 12.40 -7.24
C ILE A 147 7.25 12.86 -5.79
N GLN A 148 7.89 12.11 -4.90
CA GLN A 148 7.80 12.32 -3.46
C GLN A 148 8.20 13.74 -3.05
N SER A 149 9.25 14.28 -3.66
CA SER A 149 9.77 15.63 -3.38
C SER A 149 8.79 16.75 -3.75
N THR A 150 7.96 16.55 -4.78
CA THR A 150 6.89 17.50 -5.16
C THR A 150 5.70 17.35 -4.22
N LEU A 151 5.21 16.13 -4.03
CA LEU A 151 4.03 15.87 -3.19
C LEU A 151 4.25 16.28 -1.73
N LEU A 152 5.44 16.09 -1.15
CA LEU A 152 5.72 16.51 0.24
C LEU A 152 5.64 18.02 0.46
N LYS A 153 5.78 18.83 -0.60
CA LYS A 153 5.64 20.30 -0.53
C LYS A 153 4.18 20.75 -0.47
N LEU A 154 3.24 19.92 -0.92
CA LEU A 154 1.83 20.24 -0.92
C LEU A 154 1.24 20.29 0.50
N PRO A 155 0.18 21.09 0.74
CA PRO A 155 -0.58 21.05 1.97
C PRO A 155 -1.16 19.65 2.24
N THR A 156 -1.15 19.20 3.49
CA THR A 156 -1.64 17.84 3.81
C THR A 156 -3.13 17.69 3.49
N LYS A 157 -3.92 18.77 3.58
CA LYS A 157 -5.34 18.75 3.21
C LYS A 157 -5.55 18.43 1.73
N GLU A 158 -4.67 18.92 0.87
CA GLU A 158 -4.72 18.67 -0.57
C GLU A 158 -4.30 17.23 -0.87
N LEU A 159 -3.19 16.77 -0.27
CA LEU A 159 -2.75 15.37 -0.35
C LEU A 159 -3.84 14.39 0.12
N GLN A 160 -4.53 14.71 1.22
CA GLN A 160 -5.66 13.91 1.71
C GLN A 160 -6.79 13.84 0.69
N SER A 161 -7.05 14.93 -0.03
CA SER A 161 -8.09 14.99 -1.07
C SER A 161 -7.69 14.12 -2.27
N TYR A 162 -6.45 14.22 -2.74
CA TYR A 162 -5.91 13.36 -3.81
C TYR A 162 -5.95 11.87 -3.44
N LEU A 163 -5.50 11.52 -2.23
CA LEU A 163 -5.50 10.13 -1.76
C LEU A 163 -6.93 9.56 -1.73
N ARG A 164 -7.88 10.33 -1.17
CA ARG A 164 -9.28 9.91 -1.10
C ARG A 164 -9.89 9.72 -2.48
N TYR A 165 -9.69 10.68 -3.37
CA TYR A 165 -10.17 10.61 -4.75
C TYR A 165 -9.61 9.37 -5.46
N GLY A 166 -8.31 9.14 -5.35
CA GLY A 166 -7.66 7.98 -5.96
C GLY A 166 -8.17 6.65 -5.41
N ILE A 167 -8.40 6.53 -4.10
CA ILE A 167 -8.99 5.31 -3.51
C ILE A 167 -10.43 5.11 -3.99
N GLU A 168 -11.23 6.17 -4.06
CA GLU A 168 -12.62 6.09 -4.53
C GLU A 168 -12.68 5.67 -6.01
N LYS A 169 -11.80 6.21 -6.86
CA LYS A 169 -11.65 5.78 -8.26
C LYS A 169 -11.14 4.36 -8.40
N GLN A 170 -10.18 3.95 -7.58
CA GLN A 170 -9.67 2.58 -7.58
C GLN A 170 -10.75 1.57 -7.14
N ILE A 171 -11.59 1.93 -6.16
CA ILE A 171 -12.75 1.11 -5.79
C ILE A 171 -13.74 1.02 -6.95
N ALA A 172 -14.10 2.15 -7.59
CA ALA A 172 -15.01 2.14 -8.72
C ALA A 172 -14.49 1.26 -9.87
N HIS A 173 -13.22 1.38 -10.22
CA HIS A 173 -12.59 0.55 -11.24
C HIS A 173 -12.60 -0.95 -10.86
N LEU A 174 -12.37 -1.28 -9.59
CA LEU A 174 -12.45 -2.66 -9.10
C LEU A 174 -13.88 -3.23 -9.18
N GLU A 175 -14.90 -2.40 -8.97
CA GLU A 175 -16.31 -2.79 -9.10
C GLU A 175 -16.71 -3.01 -10.55
N GLU A 176 -16.28 -2.12 -11.45
CA GLU A 176 -16.52 -2.23 -12.90
C GLU A 176 -15.91 -3.51 -13.49
N ASN A 177 -14.72 -3.89 -13.02
CA ASN A 177 -13.98 -5.05 -13.53
C ASN A 177 -14.07 -6.27 -12.58
N LYS A 178 -15.13 -6.34 -11.76
CA LYS A 178 -15.30 -7.42 -10.77
C LYS A 178 -15.26 -8.82 -11.38
N ALA A 179 -15.73 -8.98 -12.63
CA ALA A 179 -15.76 -10.26 -13.33
C ALA A 179 -14.35 -10.77 -13.69
N ASP A 180 -13.36 -9.89 -13.79
CA ASP A 180 -11.99 -10.23 -14.20
C ASP A 180 -11.14 -10.73 -13.03
N HIS A 181 -11.70 -10.75 -11.82
CA HIS A 181 -11.00 -11.09 -10.60
C HIS A 181 -11.61 -12.30 -9.90
N ALA A 182 -10.76 -13.15 -9.32
CA ALA A 182 -11.22 -14.19 -8.42
C ALA A 182 -11.99 -13.57 -7.23
N THR A 183 -13.14 -14.16 -6.87
CA THR A 183 -14.05 -13.62 -5.84
C THR A 183 -13.34 -13.33 -4.50
N SER A 184 -12.39 -14.16 -4.08
CA SER A 184 -11.59 -13.93 -2.87
C SER A 184 -10.72 -12.69 -2.98
N VAL A 185 -9.95 -12.58 -4.07
CA VAL A 185 -9.04 -11.45 -4.35
C VAL A 185 -9.81 -10.14 -4.42
N TYR A 186 -10.95 -10.12 -5.12
CA TYR A 186 -11.83 -8.94 -5.18
C TYR A 186 -12.31 -8.52 -3.77
N ARG A 187 -12.81 -9.47 -2.96
CA ARG A 187 -13.33 -9.16 -1.62
C ARG A 187 -12.24 -8.62 -0.69
N GLU A 188 -11.08 -9.25 -0.68
CA GLU A 188 -9.94 -8.84 0.15
C GLU A 188 -9.42 -7.45 -0.27
N THR A 189 -9.23 -7.24 -1.57
CA THR A 189 -8.75 -5.96 -2.12
C THR A 189 -9.73 -4.84 -1.81
N ARG A 190 -11.03 -5.07 -2.02
CA ARG A 190 -12.09 -4.11 -1.72
C ARG A 190 -12.14 -3.76 -0.23
N ALA A 191 -12.05 -4.75 0.65
CA ALA A 191 -12.05 -4.53 2.09
C ALA A 191 -10.83 -3.71 2.54
N ALA A 192 -9.65 -4.00 1.98
CA ALA A 192 -8.44 -3.23 2.23
C ALA A 192 -8.58 -1.76 1.79
N LEU A 193 -9.10 -1.51 0.58
CA LEU A 193 -9.35 -0.16 0.06
C LEU A 193 -10.36 0.62 0.91
N LEU A 194 -11.42 -0.02 1.40
CA LEU A 194 -12.39 0.62 2.30
C LEU A 194 -11.78 0.99 3.65
N LYS A 195 -10.95 0.11 4.22
CA LYS A 195 -10.21 0.41 5.46
C LYS A 195 -9.28 1.60 5.25
N GLU A 196 -8.57 1.63 4.12
CA GLU A 196 -7.68 2.72 3.76
C GLU A 196 -8.44 4.03 3.53
N SER A 197 -9.60 3.99 2.86
CA SER A 197 -10.47 5.17 2.67
C SER A 197 -10.91 5.75 4.02
N LYS A 198 -11.29 4.90 4.98
CA LYS A 198 -11.62 5.33 6.34
C LYS A 198 -10.42 5.98 7.04
N GLN A 199 -9.23 5.38 6.92
CA GLN A 199 -8.00 5.95 7.47
C GLN A 199 -7.65 7.29 6.82
N ALA A 200 -7.77 7.40 5.49
CA ALA A 200 -7.53 8.63 4.75
C ALA A 200 -8.43 9.77 5.23
N ARG A 201 -9.69 9.48 5.58
CA ARG A 201 -10.63 10.45 6.16
C ARG A 201 -10.30 10.84 7.60
N ALA A 202 -9.66 9.95 8.36
CA ALA A 202 -9.33 10.18 9.76
C ALA A 202 -8.07 11.06 9.97
N TYR A 203 -7.26 11.27 8.93
CA TYR A 203 -6.07 12.14 9.04
C TYR A 203 -6.45 13.57 9.44
N ASN A 204 -5.76 14.09 10.46
CA ASN A 204 -5.87 15.48 10.86
C ASN A 204 -4.80 16.32 10.14
N ALA A 205 -5.16 16.87 8.98
CA ALA A 205 -4.25 17.60 8.10
C ALA A 205 -3.50 18.74 8.82
N THR A 206 -4.19 19.50 9.67
CA THR A 206 -3.60 20.62 10.42
C THR A 206 -2.53 20.16 11.41
N LYS A 207 -2.79 19.04 12.11
CA LYS A 207 -1.82 18.46 13.05
C LYS A 207 -0.60 17.94 12.29
N ILE A 208 -0.82 17.20 11.20
CA ILE A 208 0.25 16.60 10.38
C ILE A 208 1.17 17.71 9.82
N ASP A 209 0.62 18.76 9.22
CA ASP A 209 1.43 19.86 8.67
C ASP A 209 2.22 20.59 9.77
N LYS A 210 1.63 20.79 10.95
CA LYS A 210 2.32 21.41 12.09
C LYS A 210 3.51 20.57 12.56
N GLU A 211 3.33 19.25 12.68
CA GLU A 211 4.39 18.34 13.10
C GLU A 211 5.47 18.16 12.02
N TYR A 212 5.09 18.08 10.75
CA TYR A 212 6.02 18.02 9.63
C TYR A 212 6.90 19.28 9.54
N LYS A 213 6.33 20.47 9.72
CA LYS A 213 7.14 21.71 9.75
C LYS A 213 8.16 21.71 10.88
N LYS A 214 7.78 21.21 12.06
CA LYS A 214 8.72 21.06 13.18
C LYS A 214 9.85 20.09 12.85
N SER A 215 9.55 18.98 12.18
CA SER A 215 10.56 17.98 11.83
C SER A 215 11.56 18.47 10.80
N VAL A 216 11.10 19.22 9.80
CA VAL A 216 11.97 19.80 8.76
C VAL A 216 12.90 20.86 9.35
N ASN A 217 12.41 21.67 10.29
CA ASN A 217 13.21 22.71 10.94
C ASN A 217 14.22 22.14 11.97
N PHE A 218 13.99 20.94 12.51
CA PHE A 218 14.91 20.30 13.46
C PHE A 218 16.16 19.71 12.78
N VAL A 219 16.11 19.47 11.46
CA VAL A 219 17.18 18.83 10.68
C VAL A 219 18.10 19.88 10.00
N LYS A 220 17.76 21.16 10.09
CA LYS A 220 18.61 22.28 9.62
C LYS A 220 19.41 22.88 10.77
#